data_AF-A0A258NGK7-F1
#
_entry.id   AF-A0A258NGK7-F1
#
_cell.length_a   1.000
_cell.length_b   1.000
_cell.length_c   1.000
_cell.angle_alpha   90.00
_cell.angle_beta   90.00
_cell.angle_gamma   90.00
#
_symmetry.space_group_name_H-M   'P 1'
#
loop_
_entity.id
_entity.type
_entity.pdbx_description
1 polymer ?
#
loop_
_entity_poly.entity_id
_entity_poly.type
_entity_poly.pdbx_seq_one_letter_code
_entity_poly.pdbx_strand_id
1 'polypeptide(L)' 'MNQHVAHAQLIATYKRAQADAAHKQGLIKAVAAKGPKAIQAAVDTAAKAAKRRDGYAQKLAELGVALPD' A
#
# COMPACT_ATOMS: atom_id res chain seq x y z
N MET A 1 8.80 -27.55 0.41
CA MET A 1 7.42 -27.22 0.83
C MET A 1 7.21 -25.76 1.30
N ASN A 2 8.24 -24.98 1.65
CA ASN A 2 8.04 -23.66 2.31
C ASN A 2 7.87 -22.43 1.41
N GLN A 3 8.24 -22.50 0.12
CA GLN A 3 8.24 -21.31 -0.74
C GLN A 3 6.83 -20.83 -1.12
N HIS A 4 5.90 -21.76 -1.37
CA HIS A 4 4.51 -21.41 -1.68
C HIS A 4 3.82 -20.67 -0.52
N VAL A 5 4.08 -21.07 0.72
CA VAL A 5 3.53 -20.40 1.92
C VAL A 5 4.12 -19.00 2.07
N ALA A 6 5.43 -18.83 1.83
CA ALA A 6 6.06 -17.51 1.86
C ALA A 6 5.51 -16.57 0.78
N HIS A 7 5.28 -17.07 -0.44
CA HIS A 7 4.69 -16.29 -1.53
C HIS A 7 3.23 -15.90 -1.19
N ALA A 8 2.42 -16.82 -0.66
CA ALA A 8 1.06 -16.54 -0.24
C ALA A 8 1.00 -15.46 0.85
N GLN A 9 1.92 -15.50 1.83
CA GLN A 9 2.03 -14.48 2.87
C GLN A 9 2.46 -13.12 2.32
N LEU A 10 3.39 -13.08 1.36
CA LEU A 10 3.84 -11.85 0.72
C LEU A 10 2.71 -11.22 -0.12
N ILE A 11 1.93 -12.02 -0.85
CA ILE A 11 0.73 -11.57 -1.57
C ILE A 11 -0.31 -11.01 -0.59
N ALA A 12 -0.58 -11.71 0.51
CA ALA A 12 -1.51 -11.22 1.53
C ALA A 12 -1.05 -9.89 2.14
N THR A 13 0.26 -9.73 2.36
CA THR A 13 0.87 -8.49 2.85
C THR A 13 0.73 -7.36 1.83
N TYR A 14 0.96 -7.65 0.54
CA TYR A 14 0.74 -6.70 -0.55
C TYR A 14 -0.71 -6.22 -0.58
N LYS A 15 -1.70 -7.13 -0.53
CA LYS A 15 -3.14 -6.77 -0.52
C LYS A 15 -3.51 -5.88 0.66
N ARG A 16 -2.99 -6.16 1.86
CA ARG A 16 -3.18 -5.28 3.03
C ARG A 16 -2.55 -3.90 2.82
N ALA A 17 -1.36 -3.84 2.23
CA ALA A 17 -0.69 -2.57 1.92
C ALA A 17 -1.45 -1.78 0.84
N GLN A 18 -2.06 -2.46 -0.14
CA GLN A 18 -2.92 -1.84 -1.15
C GLN A 18 -4.18 -1.23 -0.51
N ALA A 19 -4.88 -1.99 0.35
CA ALA A 19 -6.05 -1.49 1.07
C ALA A 19 -5.72 -0.31 2.00
N ASP A 20 -4.58 -0.38 2.71
CA ASP A 20 -4.07 0.70 3.55
C ASP A 20 -3.75 1.97 2.74
N ALA A 21 -3.10 1.83 1.59
CA ALA A 21 -2.82 2.95 0.69
C ALA A 21 -4.12 3.60 0.17
N ALA A 22 -5.09 2.79 -0.28
CA ALA A 22 -6.39 3.28 -0.74
C ALA A 22 -7.15 4.01 0.38
N HIS A 23 -7.17 3.47 1.61
CA HIS A 23 -7.80 4.11 2.75
C HIS A 23 -7.15 5.46 3.08
N LYS A 24 -5.81 5.52 3.14
CA LYS A 24 -5.09 6.77 3.41
C LYS A 24 -5.26 7.82 2.31
N GLN A 25 -5.36 7.40 1.05
CA GLN A 25 -5.74 8.31 -0.04
C GLN A 25 -7.15 8.87 0.16
N GLY A 26 -8.10 8.03 0.57
CA GLY A 26 -9.45 8.48 0.92
C GLY A 26 -9.49 9.51 2.06
N LEU A 27 -8.62 9.35 3.07
CA LEU A 27 -8.52 10.29 4.19
C LEU A 27 -8.13 11.71 3.78
N ILE A 28 -7.43 11.91 2.65
CA ILE A 28 -7.09 13.24 2.15
C ILE A 28 -8.36 14.07 1.93
N LYS A 29 -9.40 13.47 1.37
CA LYS A 29 -10.71 14.13 1.17
C LYS A 29 -11.39 14.40 2.51
N ALA A 30 -11.30 13.46 3.45
CA ALA A 30 -11.91 13.60 4.77
C ALA A 30 -11.29 14.71 5.62
N VAL A 31 -9.99 14.97 5.46
CA VAL A 31 -9.30 16.05 6.18
C VAL A 31 -9.33 17.39 5.45
N ALA A 32 -9.98 17.49 4.29
CA ALA A 32 -10.03 18.72 3.50
C ALA A 32 -10.63 19.89 4.31
N ALA A 33 -11.63 19.63 5.15
CA ALA A 33 -12.26 20.63 6.02
C ALA A 33 -11.34 21.13 7.16
N LYS A 34 -10.21 20.45 7.43
CA LYS A 34 -9.27 20.80 8.52
C LYS A 34 -8.16 21.75 8.07
N GLY A 35 -8.12 22.12 6.79
CA GLY A 35 -7.17 23.08 6.22
C GLY A 35 -5.87 22.47 5.66
N PRO A 36 -5.01 23.30 5.05
CA PRO A 36 -3.92 22.85 4.18
C PRO A 36 -2.85 22.01 4.88
N LYS A 37 -2.54 22.30 6.15
CA LYS A 37 -1.57 21.51 6.93
C LYS A 37 -2.06 20.07 7.16
N ALA A 38 -3.35 19.88 7.41
CA ALA A 38 -3.93 18.56 7.61
C ALA A 38 -3.96 17.76 6.30
N ILE A 39 -4.28 18.43 5.18
CA ILE A 39 -4.22 17.86 3.83
C ILE A 39 -2.79 17.39 3.53
N GLN A 40 -1.79 18.24 3.76
CA GLN A 40 -0.39 17.90 3.50
C GLN A 40 0.05 16.67 4.32
N ALA A 41 -0.27 16.63 5.61
CA ALA A 41 0.04 15.47 6.46
C ALA A 41 -0.64 14.18 5.98
N ALA A 42 -1.89 14.25 5.50
CA ALA A 42 -2.60 13.11 4.94
C ALA A 42 -1.99 12.66 3.60
N VAL A 43 -1.58 13.60 2.75
CA VAL A 43 -0.87 13.33 1.49
C VAL A 43 0.45 12.61 1.76
N ASP A 44 1.28 13.12 2.69
CA ASP A 44 2.55 12.49 3.05
C ASP A 44 2.37 11.08 3.61
N THR A 45 1.31 10.88 4.40
CA THR A 45 0.96 9.56 4.96
C THR A 45 0.49 8.59 3.87
N ALA A 46 -0.34 9.06 2.93
CA ALA A 46 -0.78 8.27 1.79
C ALA A 46 0.40 7.91 0.87
N ALA A 47 1.30 8.85 0.60
CA ALA A 47 2.50 8.62 -0.21
C ALA A 47 3.43 7.57 0.40
N LYS A 48 3.64 7.59 1.73
CA LYS A 48 4.42 6.55 2.44
C LYS A 48 3.75 5.19 2.36
N ALA A 49 2.42 5.12 2.43
CA ALA A 49 1.68 3.87 2.28
C ALA A 49 1.77 3.31 0.84
N ALA A 50 1.66 4.18 -0.17
CA ALA A 50 1.88 3.80 -1.57
C ALA A 50 3.30 3.24 -1.79
N LYS A 51 4.34 3.91 -1.29
CA LYS A 51 5.73 3.39 -1.37
C LYS A 51 5.89 2.01 -0.72
N ARG A 52 5.21 1.75 0.39
CA ARG A 52 5.20 0.41 1.01
C ARG A 52 4.55 -0.63 0.12
N ARG A 53 3.37 -0.32 -0.46
CA ARG A 53 2.70 -1.19 -1.43
C ARG A 53 3.63 -1.49 -2.60
N ASP A 54 4.29 -0.48 -3.15
CA ASP A 54 5.17 -0.62 -4.31
C ASP A 54 6.42 -1.45 -3.98
N GLY A 55 6.96 -1.32 -2.78
CA GLY A 55 8.06 -2.18 -2.32
C GLY A 55 7.66 -3.66 -2.21
N TYR A 56 6.43 -3.97 -1.79
CA TYR A 56 5.94 -5.35 -1.83
C TYR A 56 5.65 -5.82 -3.25
N ALA A 57 5.16 -4.93 -4.12
CA ALA A 57 4.94 -5.22 -5.53
C ALA A 57 6.25 -5.60 -6.23
N GLN A 58 7.31 -4.82 -5.98
CA GLN A 58 8.64 -5.10 -6.52
C GLN A 58 9.17 -6.45 -6.05
N LYS A 59 9.05 -6.75 -4.74
CA LYS A 59 9.44 -8.07 -4.21
C LYS A 59 8.68 -9.22 -4.86
N LEU A 60 7.40 -9.03 -5.16
CA LEU A 60 6.59 -10.04 -5.85
C LEU A 60 7.02 -10.19 -7.31
N ALA A 61 7.33 -9.09 -8.00
CA ALA A 61 7.86 -9.10 -9.36
C ALA A 61 9.23 -9.80 -9.46
N GLU A 62 10.14 -9.55 -8.51
CA GLU A 62 11.45 -10.23 -8.41
C GLU A 62 11.30 -11.75 -8.22
N LEU A 63 10.21 -12.20 -7.60
CA LEU A 63 9.88 -13.61 -7.42
C LEU A 63 9.08 -14.21 -8.60
N GLY A 64 8.84 -13.43 -9.66
CA GLY A 64 8.03 -13.86 -10.81
C GLY A 64 6.55 -14.08 -10.48
N VAL A 65 6.07 -13.55 -9.35
CA VAL A 65 4.69 -13.69 -8.92
C VAL A 65 3.85 -12.60 -9.58
N ALA A 66 2.96 -13.00 -10.49
CA ALA A 66 1.98 -12.11 -11.07
C ALA A 66 1.03 -11.58 -9.97
N LEU A 67 0.99 -10.26 -9.84
CA LEU A 67 0.01 -9.60 -8.99
C LEU A 67 -1.34 -9.63 -9.72
N PRO A 68 -2.43 -10.01 -9.05
CA PRO A 68 -3.76 -9.75 -9.60
C PRO A 68 -3.98 -8.23 -9.65
N ASP A 69 -4.46 -7.74 -10.79
CA ASP A 69 -4.96 -6.36 -10.98
C ASP A 69 -5.97 -5.97 -9.89
#